data_AF-A0A5B7TMH0-F1
#
_entry.id   AF-A0A5B7TMH0-F1
#
_cell.length_a   1.000
_cell.length_b   1.000
_cell.length_c   1.000
_cell.angle_alpha   90.00
_cell.angle_beta   90.00
_cell.angle_gamma   90.00
#
_symmetry.space_group_name_H-M   'P 1'
#
loop_
_entity.id
_entity.type
_entity.pdbx_description
1 polymer ?
#
loop_
_entity_poly.entity_id
_entity_poly.type
_entity_poly.pdbx_seq_one_letter_code
_entity_poly.pdbx_strand_id
1 'polypeptide(L)'
;MDKFYEQLLTTKKNIVYIFLNILMYISAIIIILSLIFSILTFNFAYFIISAIILLLLPIIRYLRDNQYKEFEYIFTNGNLQIDIIYNKKEEKQ
;
A
#
# COMPACT_ATOMS: atom_id res chain seq x y z
N MET A 1 -18.29 27.96 -25.12
CA MET A 1 -18.41 27.16 -23.89
C MET A 1 -17.40 26.04 -24.02
N ASP A 2 -16.30 26.15 -23.29
CA ASP A 2 -15.21 25.18 -23.35
C ASP A 2 -15.67 23.91 -22.62
N LYS A 3 -15.63 22.78 -23.31
CA LYS A 3 -16.02 21.49 -22.74
C LYS A 3 -14.81 20.91 -22.00
N PHE A 4 -14.83 20.97 -20.68
CA PHE A 4 -13.87 20.28 -19.83
C PHE A 4 -14.30 18.82 -19.68
N TYR A 5 -13.44 17.90 -20.10
CA TYR A 5 -13.61 16.48 -19.85
C TYR A 5 -12.53 16.06 -18.85
N GLU A 6 -12.90 15.93 -17.57
CA GLU A 6 -12.08 15.29 -16.55
C GLU A 6 -12.32 13.78 -16.60
N GLN A 7 -11.25 12.99 -16.77
CA GLN A 7 -11.36 11.53 -16.81
C GLN A 7 -10.27 10.91 -15.92
N LEU A 8 -10.68 10.38 -14.77
CA LEU A 8 -9.86 9.55 -13.88
C LEU A 8 -9.53 8.24 -14.59
N LEU A 9 -8.34 8.14 -15.17
CA LEU A 9 -8.11 7.14 -16.22
C LEU A 9 -7.51 5.82 -15.75
N THR A 10 -6.83 5.70 -14.61
CA THR A 10 -6.58 4.41 -13.93
C THR A 10 -5.65 4.58 -12.72
N THR A 11 -5.85 3.79 -11.66
CA THR A 11 -4.83 3.54 -10.63
C THR A 11 -3.84 2.49 -11.14
N LYS A 12 -2.63 2.90 -11.53
CA LYS A 12 -1.58 1.95 -11.88
C LYS A 12 -0.88 1.46 -10.61
N LYS A 13 -1.12 0.19 -10.24
CA LYS A 13 -0.35 -0.45 -9.16
C LYS A 13 1.11 -0.55 -9.56
N ASN A 14 1.98 0.16 -8.86
CA ASN A 14 3.42 0.08 -9.08
C ASN A 14 3.95 -1.31 -8.67
N ILE A 15 5.04 -1.77 -9.28
CA ILE A 15 5.72 -3.03 -8.91
C ILE A 15 6.07 -3.03 -7.41
N VAL A 16 6.50 -1.87 -6.87
CA VAL A 16 6.78 -1.69 -5.44
C VAL A 16 5.52 -1.93 -4.59
N TYR A 17 4.36 -1.47 -5.03
CA TYR A 17 3.08 -1.72 -4.34
C TYR A 17 2.80 -3.23 -4.29
N ILE A 18 2.95 -3.93 -5.42
CA ILE A 18 2.71 -5.38 -5.51
C ILE A 18 3.66 -6.13 -4.59
N PHE A 19 4.95 -5.78 -4.62
CA PHE A 19 5.96 -6.38 -3.75
C PHE A 19 5.63 -6.18 -2.27
N LEU A 20 5.32 -4.95 -1.84
CA LEU A 20 4.97 -4.65 -0.45
C LEU A 20 3.69 -5.38 -0.01
N ASN A 21 2.73 -5.53 -0.92
CA ASN A 21 1.50 -6.26 -0.65
C ASN A 21 1.73 -7.77 -0.48
N ILE A 22 2.58 -8.36 -1.32
CA ILE A 22 3.02 -9.77 -1.17
C ILE A 22 3.78 -9.95 0.15
N LEU A 23 4.68 -9.02 0.48
CA LEU A 23 5.44 -9.03 1.72
C LEU A 23 4.52 -9.05 2.95
N MET A 24 3.44 -8.26 2.94
CA MET A 24 2.45 -8.29 4.04
C MET A 24 1.81 -9.68 4.22
N TYR A 25 1.43 -10.36 3.13
CA TYR A 25 0.86 -11.71 3.23
C TYR A 25 1.87 -12.72 3.76
N ILE A 26 3.11 -12.67 3.28
CA ILE A 26 4.20 -13.54 3.75
C ILE A 26 4.46 -13.29 5.25
N SER A 27 4.54 -12.02 5.67
CA SER A 27 4.71 -11.66 7.08
C SER A 27 3.57 -12.20 7.95
N ALA A 28 2.32 -12.13 7.49
CA ALA A 28 1.18 -12.67 8.22
C ALA A 28 1.30 -14.20 8.41
N ILE A 29 1.70 -14.93 7.37
CA ILE A 29 1.94 -16.38 7.45
C ILE A 29 3.07 -16.69 8.46
N ILE A 30 4.17 -15.95 8.40
CA ILE A 30 5.31 -16.14 9.32
C ILE A 30 4.91 -15.88 10.77
N ILE A 31 4.10 -14.85 11.04
CA ILE A 31 3.59 -14.56 12.39
C ILE A 31 2.77 -15.74 12.91
N ILE A 32 1.84 -16.25 12.10
CA ILE A 32 0.97 -17.37 12.49
C ILE A 32 1.81 -18.62 12.78
N LEU A 33 2.72 -18.98 11.88
CA LEU A 33 3.61 -20.14 12.07
C LEU A 33 4.48 -19.98 13.32
N SER A 34 5.06 -18.81 13.52
CA SER A 34 5.92 -18.53 14.68
C SER A 34 5.12 -18.60 16.00
N LEU A 35 3.87 -18.12 16.02
CA LEU A 35 3.00 -18.27 17.18
C LEU A 35 2.65 -19.73 17.46
N ILE A 36 2.32 -20.52 16.42
CA ILE A 36 2.06 -21.96 16.57
C ILE A 36 3.29 -22.66 17.15
N PHE A 37 4.48 -22.40 16.60
CA PHE A 37 5.72 -22.99 17.12
C PHE A 37 6.02 -22.54 18.54
N SER A 38 5.78 -21.26 18.88
CA SER A 38 5.95 -20.76 20.24
C SER A 38 5.09 -21.52 21.25
N ILE A 39 3.84 -21.84 20.88
CA ILE A 39 2.91 -22.57 21.74
C ILE A 39 3.32 -24.04 21.85
N LEU A 40 3.62 -24.70 20.72
CA LEU A 40 3.97 -26.13 20.70
C LEU A 40 5.28 -26.44 21.41
N THR A 41 6.26 -25.54 21.31
CA THR A 41 7.61 -25.73 21.87
C THR A 41 7.81 -25.02 23.21
N PHE A 42 6.83 -24.25 23.68
CA PHE A 42 6.97 -23.34 24.83
C PHE A 42 8.20 -22.42 24.75
N ASN A 43 8.66 -22.13 23.54
CA ASN A 43 9.86 -21.33 23.33
C ASN A 43 9.50 -19.86 23.11
N PHE A 44 9.90 -19.03 24.07
CA PHE A 44 9.63 -17.59 24.09
C PHE A 44 10.34 -16.83 22.95
N ALA A 45 11.41 -17.36 22.36
CA ALA A 45 12.09 -16.72 21.24
C ALA A 45 11.17 -16.57 20.02
N TYR A 46 10.36 -17.59 19.70
CA TYR A 46 9.40 -17.51 18.59
C TYR A 46 8.29 -16.49 18.84
N PHE A 47 7.89 -16.30 20.10
CA PHE A 47 6.97 -15.24 20.49
C PHE A 47 7.56 -13.84 20.28
N ILE A 48 8.84 -13.65 20.64
CA ILE A 48 9.53 -12.37 20.40
C ILE A 48 9.61 -12.08 18.90
N ILE A 49 9.94 -13.08 18.07
CA ILE A 49 10.00 -12.94 16.62
C ILE A 49 8.64 -12.50 16.05
N SER A 50 7.55 -13.17 16.46
CA SER A 50 6.21 -12.81 15.98
C SER A 50 5.80 -11.41 16.42
N ALA A 51 6.12 -11.01 17.65
CA ALA A 51 5.86 -9.67 18.17
C ALA A 51 6.61 -8.57 17.39
N ILE A 52 7.88 -8.79 17.06
CA ILE A 52 8.68 -7.84 16.27
C ILE A 52 8.09 -7.67 14.88
N ILE A 53 7.76 -8.77 14.19
CA ILE A 53 7.19 -8.69 12.84
C ILE A 53 5.82 -8.00 12.87
N LEU A 54 5.00 -8.26 13.90
CA LEU A 54 3.72 -7.59 14.09
C LEU A 54 3.89 -6.07 14.24
N LEU A 55 4.91 -5.61 14.97
CA LEU A 55 5.21 -4.18 15.13
C LEU A 55 5.71 -3.51 13.85
N LEU A 56 6.31 -4.28 12.93
CA LEU A 56 6.79 -3.76 11.63
C LEU A 56 5.68 -3.67 10.57
N LEU A 57 4.59 -4.43 10.71
CA LEU A 57 3.48 -4.44 9.73
C LEU A 57 2.84 -3.05 9.47
N PRO A 58 2.61 -2.18 10.48
CA PRO A 58 2.11 -0.83 10.25
C PRO A 58 3.02 0.01 9.36
N ILE A 59 4.34 -0.17 9.50
CA ILE A 59 5.34 0.55 8.69
C ILE A 59 5.26 0.08 7.24
N ILE A 60 5.22 -1.23 7.01
CA ILE A 60 5.09 -1.82 5.67
C ILE A 60 3.78 -1.36 5.02
N ARG A 61 2.68 -1.34 5.78
CA ARG A 61 1.38 -0.85 5.31
C ARG A 61 1.44 0.63 4.91
N TYR A 62 2.05 1.47 5.73
CA TYR A 62 2.24 2.89 5.42
C TYR A 62 3.05 3.09 4.14
N LEU A 63 4.18 2.38 4.00
CA LEU A 63 5.01 2.44 2.80
C LEU A 63 4.26 1.98 1.54
N ARG A 64 3.44 0.92 1.67
CA ARG A 64 2.61 0.39 0.60
C ARG A 64 1.58 1.41 0.15
N ASP A 65 0.87 2.01 1.11
CA ASP A 65 -0.20 2.96 0.82
C ASP A 65 0.36 4.24 0.15
N ASN A 66 1.59 4.64 0.48
CA ASN A 66 2.28 5.74 -0.21
C ASN A 66 2.66 5.45 -1.68
N GLN A 67 2.59 4.20 -2.14
CA GLN A 67 2.89 3.85 -3.54
C GLN A 67 1.71 4.03 -4.49
N TYR A 68 0.51 4.30 -3.99
CA TYR A 68 -0.64 4.60 -4.83
C TYR A 68 -0.49 5.98 -5.48
N LYS A 69 -0.42 5.98 -6.81
CA LYS A 69 -0.43 7.19 -7.63
C LYS A 69 -1.70 7.17 -8.48
N GLU A 70 -2.43 8.27 -8.44
CA GLU A 70 -3.57 8.52 -9.30
C GLU A 70 -3.12 9.49 -10.40
N PHE A 71 -3.54 9.23 -11.63
CA PHE A 71 -3.23 10.09 -12.76
C PHE A 71 -4.52 10.79 -13.19
N GLU A 72 -4.48 12.11 -13.22
CA GLU A 72 -5.57 12.95 -13.70
C GLU A 72 -5.17 13.57 -15.04
N TYR A 73 -6.05 13.48 -16.04
CA TYR A 73 -5.84 14.09 -17.35
C TYR A 73 -6.83 15.22 -17.53
N ILE A 74 -6.33 16.41 -17.81
CA ILE A 74 -7.14 17.59 -18.12
C ILE A 74 -7.00 17.85 -19.61
N PHE A 75 -8.11 17.73 -20.34
CA PHE A 75 -8.16 18.04 -21.78
C PHE A 75 -8.84 19.38 -22.00
N THR A 76 -8.10 20.38 -22.48
CA THR A 76 -8.59 21.74 -22.73
C THR A 76 -8.14 22.26 -24.07
N ASN A 77 -9.07 22.63 -24.95
CA ASN A 77 -8.81 23.33 -26.22
C ASN A 77 -7.69 22.70 -27.08
N GLY A 78 -7.62 21.37 -27.13
CA GLY A 78 -6.64 20.62 -27.92
C GLY A 78 -5.30 20.36 -27.23
N ASN A 79 -5.09 20.90 -26.02
CA ASN A 79 -3.94 20.59 -25.18
C ASN A 79 -4.28 19.51 -24.14
N LEU A 80 -3.41 18.50 -24.05
CA LEU A 80 -3.44 17.46 -23.03
C LEU A 80 -2.47 17.84 -21.90
N GLN A 81 -3.00 18.06 -20.69
CA GLN A 81 -2.20 18.15 -19.47
C GLN A 81 -2.34 16.87 -18.66
N ILE A 82 -1.22 16.41 -18.11
CA ILE A 82 -1.13 15.18 -17.30
C ILE A 82 -0.68 15.59 -15.91
N ASP A 83 -1.56 15.49 -14.92
CA ASP A 83 -1.25 15.74 -13.52
C ASP A 83 -1.12 14.41 -12.75
N ILE A 84 -0.13 14.34 -11.87
CA ILE A 84 0.12 13.17 -11.01
C ILE A 84 -0.38 13.53 -9.62
N ILE A 85 -1.51 12.95 -9.21
CA ILE A 85 -2.02 13.08 -7.85
C ILE A 85 -1.35 12.00 -7.00
N TYR A 86 -0.49 12.43 -6.09
CA TYR A 86 0.05 11.58 -5.04
C TYR A 86 -1.00 11.51 -3.94
N ASN A 87 -1.60 10.32 -3.80
CA ASN A 87 -2.49 9.89 -2.73
C ASN A 87 -2.93 11.05 -1.80
N LYS A 88 -3.96 11.81 -2.23
CA LYS A 88 -4.64 12.74 -1.32
C LYS A 88 -5.35 11.86 -0.30
N LYS A 89 -4.70 11.61 0.84
CA LYS A 89 -5.43 11.41 2.09
C LYS A 89 -6.42 12.56 2.12
N GLU A 90 -7.71 12.26 1.96
CA GLU A 90 -8.78 13.24 1.94
C GLU A 90 -8.54 14.24 3.08
N GLU A 91 -8.04 15.43 2.73
CA GLU A 91 -8.31 16.61 3.53
C GLU A 91 -9.81 16.81 3.33
N LYS A 92 -10.58 16.25 4.28
CA LYS A 92 -11.98 16.60 4.45
C LYS A 92 -12.02 18.12 4.66
N GLN A 93 -12.47 18.83 3.63
CA GLN A 93 -12.95 20.20 3.72
C GLN A 93 -14.19 20.25 4.63
#